data_AF-G9KZV0-F1
#
_entry.id   AF-G9KZV0-F1
#
_cell.length_a   1.000
_cell.length_b   1.000
_cell.length_c   1.000
_cell.angle_alpha   90.00
_cell.angle_beta   90.00
_cell.angle_gamma   90.00
#
_symmetry.space_group_name_H-M   'P 1'
#
loop_
_entity.id
_entity.type
_entity.pdbx_description
1 polymer ?
#
loop_
_entity_poly.entity_id
_entity_poly.type
_entity_poly.pdbx_seq_one_letter_code
_entity_poly.pdbx_strand_id
1 'polypeptide(L)'
;QPHTEVSYVNLPTVALCNTDSPLHSMHITIPYSNKGAHSVSLMWRSLAWEVLSVRGTISHEHPCEVMPYLYYYRDPEEIEKEERWKGRDQGGISGRTAPAPD
;
A
#
# COMPACT_ATOMS: atom_id res chain seq x y z
N GLN A 1 -23.39 9.20 -5.45
CA GLN A 1 -22.21 8.33 -5.65
C GLN A 1 -21.10 9.21 -6.19
N PRO A 2 -19.85 9.02 -5.74
CA PRO A 2 -18.78 9.99 -5.98
C PRO A 2 -18.52 10.25 -7.47
N HIS A 3 -18.54 9.23 -8.33
CA HIS A 3 -18.28 9.42 -9.76
C HIS A 3 -19.37 10.26 -10.47
N THR A 4 -20.63 10.16 -10.04
CA THR A 4 -21.74 10.97 -10.59
C THR A 4 -21.64 12.41 -10.15
N GLU A 5 -21.29 12.64 -8.88
CA GLU A 5 -21.14 13.98 -8.29
C GLU A 5 -20.01 14.77 -8.95
N VAL A 6 -18.86 14.12 -9.19
CA VAL A 6 -17.70 14.71 -9.88
C VAL A 6 -18.05 15.12 -11.32
N SER A 7 -18.95 14.37 -11.97
CA SER A 7 -19.41 14.68 -13.32
C SER A 7 -20.21 15.98 -13.40
N TYR A 8 -20.95 16.35 -12.35
CA TYR A 8 -21.73 17.59 -12.33
C TYR A 8 -20.84 18.85 -12.23
N VAL A 9 -19.59 18.71 -11.78
CA VAL A 9 -18.67 19.83 -11.53
C VAL A 9 -17.57 19.91 -12.60
N ASN A 10 -17.65 19.12 -13.68
CA ASN A 10 -16.64 19.04 -14.75
C ASN A 10 -15.22 18.75 -14.23
N LEU A 11 -15.11 17.97 -13.16
CA LEU A 11 -13.81 17.56 -12.62
C LEU A 11 -13.32 16.29 -13.33
N PRO A 12 -12.02 16.17 -13.64
CA PRO A 12 -11.47 14.98 -14.27
C PRO A 12 -11.42 13.81 -13.27
N THR A 13 -11.91 12.65 -13.69
CA THR A 13 -11.96 11.43 -12.86
C THR A 13 -11.00 10.37 -13.40
N VAL A 14 -10.09 9.90 -12.54
CA VAL A 14 -9.26 8.71 -12.77
C VAL A 14 -9.73 7.60 -11.86
N ALA A 15 -9.96 6.41 -12.42
CA ALA A 15 -10.49 5.27 -11.67
C ALA A 15 -9.71 3.97 -11.94
N LEU A 16 -9.61 3.14 -10.90
CA LEU A 16 -9.14 1.76 -10.99
C LEU A 16 -10.35 0.85 -11.18
N CYS A 17 -10.40 0.09 -12.28
CA CYS A 17 -11.61 -0.62 -12.68
C CYS A 17 -11.34 -2.09 -13.02
N ASN A 18 -12.34 -2.92 -12.76
CA ASN A 18 -12.41 -4.29 -13.24
C ASN A 18 -13.22 -4.37 -14.55
N THR A 19 -13.24 -5.55 -15.17
CA THR A 19 -14.10 -5.86 -16.33
C THR A 19 -15.58 -5.59 -16.09
N ASP A 20 -16.05 -5.76 -14.85
CA ASP A 20 -17.48 -5.60 -14.50
C ASP A 20 -17.83 -4.18 -14.02
N SER A 21 -16.86 -3.25 -13.99
CA SER A 21 -17.07 -1.90 -13.47
C SER A 21 -17.73 -0.99 -14.52
N PRO A 22 -18.78 -0.21 -14.17
CA PRO A 22 -19.36 0.74 -15.09
C PRO A 22 -18.36 1.87 -15.38
N LEU A 23 -18.07 2.12 -16.67
CA LEU A 23 -17.11 3.13 -17.13
C LEU A 23 -17.76 4.48 -17.46
N HIS A 24 -19.02 4.69 -17.09
CA HIS A 24 -19.69 5.94 -17.39
C HIS A 24 -19.05 7.08 -16.59
N SER A 25 -18.87 8.22 -17.26
CA SER A 25 -18.29 9.43 -16.66
C SER A 25 -16.85 9.29 -16.13
N MET A 26 -16.11 8.27 -16.55
CA MET A 26 -14.69 8.12 -16.25
C MET A 26 -13.85 8.68 -17.40
N HIS A 27 -12.83 9.47 -17.06
CA HIS A 27 -11.96 10.07 -18.07
C HIS A 27 -10.79 9.15 -18.38
N ILE A 28 -10.16 8.60 -17.35
CA ILE A 28 -9.06 7.65 -17.45
C ILE A 28 -9.41 6.43 -16.60
N THR A 29 -9.35 5.27 -17.24
CA THR A 29 -9.63 3.97 -16.62
C THR A 29 -8.36 3.14 -16.61
N ILE A 30 -7.93 2.72 -15.43
CA ILE A 30 -6.80 1.80 -15.28
C ILE A 30 -7.35 0.42 -14.94
N PRO A 31 -7.23 -0.56 -15.86
CA PRO A 31 -7.71 -1.91 -15.61
C PRO A 31 -6.88 -2.57 -14.50
N TYR A 32 -7.58 -3.20 -13.58
CA TYR A 32 -7.02 -3.73 -12.36
C TYR A 32 -7.86 -4.93 -11.88
N SER A 33 -7.33 -5.74 -10.97
CA SER A 33 -8.03 -6.89 -10.38
C SER A 33 -8.33 -6.64 -8.91
N ASN A 34 -9.55 -6.24 -8.59
CA ASN A 34 -10.00 -5.90 -7.24
C ASN A 34 -10.10 -7.08 -6.24
N LYS A 35 -9.91 -8.32 -6.68
CA LYS A 35 -10.03 -9.51 -5.81
C LYS A 35 -8.75 -9.81 -5.03
N GLY A 36 -7.61 -9.34 -5.52
CA GLY A 36 -6.32 -9.56 -4.86
C GLY A 36 -6.00 -8.43 -3.89
N ALA A 37 -5.75 -8.77 -2.62
CA ALA A 37 -5.32 -7.79 -1.61
C ALA A 37 -4.00 -7.09 -1.98
N HIS A 38 -3.14 -7.78 -2.74
CA HIS A 38 -1.83 -7.24 -3.12
C HIS A 38 -1.88 -6.30 -4.31
N SER A 39 -2.84 -6.50 -5.19
CA SER A 39 -2.76 -5.89 -6.50
C SER A 39 -3.08 -4.38 -6.40
N VAL A 40 -3.83 -3.92 -5.38
CA VAL A 40 -4.24 -2.53 -5.20
C VAL A 40 -3.05 -1.70 -4.72
N SER A 41 -2.28 -2.30 -3.84
CA SER A 41 -1.03 -1.80 -3.30
C SER A 41 0.02 -1.66 -4.39
N LEU A 42 0.10 -2.61 -5.31
CA LEU A 42 0.96 -2.49 -6.48
C LEU A 42 0.53 -1.33 -7.38
N MET A 43 -0.77 -1.14 -7.60
CA MET A 43 -1.28 -0.05 -8.42
C MET A 43 -0.98 1.32 -7.79
N TRP A 44 -1.23 1.48 -6.49
CA TRP A 44 -0.91 2.71 -5.77
C TRP A 44 0.60 2.96 -5.79
N ARG A 45 1.42 1.94 -5.54
CA ARG A 45 2.88 2.09 -5.61
C ARG A 45 3.34 2.58 -6.98
N SER A 46 2.86 1.97 -8.06
CA SER A 46 3.23 2.38 -9.43
C SER A 46 2.80 3.81 -9.72
N LEU A 47 1.60 4.22 -9.30
CA LEU A 47 1.13 5.61 -9.45
C LEU A 47 2.01 6.60 -8.67
N ALA A 48 2.33 6.30 -7.41
CA ALA A 48 3.17 7.17 -6.59
C ALA A 48 4.58 7.29 -7.17
N TRP A 49 5.15 6.19 -7.65
CA TRP A 49 6.46 6.17 -8.29
C TRP A 49 6.48 6.95 -9.60
N GLU A 50 5.49 6.75 -10.47
CA GLU A 50 5.41 7.46 -11.74
C GLU A 50 5.28 8.97 -11.50
N VAL A 51 4.46 9.38 -10.52
CA VAL A 51 4.34 10.79 -10.13
C VAL A 51 5.67 11.35 -9.62
N LEU A 52 6.41 10.61 -8.79
CA LEU A 52 7.72 11.05 -8.29
C LEU A 52 8.80 11.09 -9.38
N SER A 53 8.73 10.17 -10.34
CA SER A 53 9.60 10.14 -11.51
C SER A 53 9.35 11.34 -12.43
N VAL A 54 8.08 11.60 -12.77
CA VAL A 54 7.68 12.77 -13.58
C VAL A 54 8.04 14.09 -12.86
N ARG A 55 8.04 14.11 -11.52
CA ARG A 55 8.50 15.25 -10.71
C ARG A 55 10.03 15.34 -10.58
N GLY A 56 10.79 14.39 -11.13
CA GLY A 56 12.25 14.37 -11.11
C GLY A 56 12.88 14.11 -9.73
N THR A 57 12.10 13.61 -8.76
CA THR A 57 12.60 13.35 -7.39
C THR A 57 13.30 12.01 -7.29
N ILE A 58 12.95 11.05 -8.16
CA ILE A 58 13.48 9.68 -8.17
C ILE A 58 13.94 9.36 -9.60
N SER A 59 15.08 8.71 -9.73
CA SER A 59 15.59 8.20 -11.02
C SER A 59 15.07 6.78 -11.28
N HIS A 60 14.75 6.48 -12.55
CA HIS A 60 14.37 5.13 -13.01
C HIS A 60 15.48 4.07 -12.79
N GLU A 61 16.73 4.50 -12.61
CA GLU A 61 17.88 3.59 -12.47
C GLU A 61 17.96 2.95 -11.09
N HIS A 62 17.39 3.59 -10.07
CA HIS A 62 17.49 3.12 -8.69
C HIS A 62 16.20 2.39 -8.29
N PRO A 63 16.27 1.13 -7.82
CA PRO A 63 15.11 0.48 -7.23
C PRO A 63 14.69 1.26 -5.98
N CYS A 64 13.45 1.74 -5.87
CA CYS A 64 13.10 2.50 -4.67
C CYS A 64 13.24 1.65 -3.42
N GLU A 65 13.78 2.35 -2.45
CA GLU A 65 14.02 1.94 -1.08
C GLU A 65 12.71 1.63 -0.33
N VAL A 66 11.58 2.26 -0.72
CA VAL A 66 10.27 2.03 -0.10
C VAL A 66 9.67 0.70 -0.58
N MET A 67 9.60 -0.24 0.36
CA MET A 67 9.09 -1.59 0.16
C MET A 67 7.59 -1.58 -0.26
N PRO A 68 7.19 -2.33 -1.30
CA PRO A 68 5.79 -2.43 -1.72
C PRO A 68 4.80 -2.86 -0.64
N TYR A 69 5.29 -3.56 0.39
CA TYR A 69 4.49 -4.07 1.51
C TYR A 69 3.82 -2.98 2.36
N LEU A 70 4.26 -1.71 2.27
CA LEU A 70 3.65 -0.61 3.03
C LEU A 70 2.19 -0.37 2.64
N TYR A 71 1.85 -0.57 1.37
CA TYR A 71 0.53 -0.26 0.82
C TYR A 71 -0.47 -1.42 0.98
N TYR A 72 -0.08 -2.55 1.57
CA TYR A 72 -1.01 -3.68 1.75
C TYR A 72 -2.04 -3.39 2.83
N TYR A 73 -3.26 -3.84 2.55
CA TYR A 73 -4.26 -3.98 3.59
C TYR A 73 -3.76 -4.99 4.62
N ARG A 74 -3.81 -4.59 5.89
CA ARG A 74 -3.48 -5.44 7.03
C ARG A 74 -4.78 -5.77 7.73
N ASP A 75 -5.08 -7.05 7.87
CA ASP A 75 -6.25 -7.48 8.61
C ASP A 75 -6.06 -7.17 10.10
N PRO A 76 -7.04 -6.55 10.79
CA PRO A 76 -6.91 -6.24 12.22
C PRO A 76 -6.59 -7.46 13.09
N GLU A 77 -7.08 -8.66 12.76
CA GLU A 77 -6.78 -9.87 13.53
C GLU A 77 -5.33 -10.34 13.33
N GLU A 78 -4.76 -10.15 12.13
CA GLU A 78 -3.35 -10.45 11.86
C GLU A 78 -2.43 -9.47 12.59
N ILE A 79 -2.82 -8.19 12.66
CA ILE A 79 -2.09 -7.17 13.43
C ILE A 79 -2.05 -7.56 14.90
N GLU A 80 -3.19 -7.90 15.51
CA GLU A 80 -3.23 -8.32 16.92
C GLU A 80 -2.39 -9.57 17.18
N LYS A 81 -2.41 -10.55 16.27
CA LYS A 81 -1.60 -11.77 16.37
C LYS A 81 -0.11 -11.48 16.22
N GLU A 82 0.28 -10.59 15.31
CA GLU A 82 1.65 -10.16 15.08
C GLU A 82 2.16 -9.32 16.25
N GLU A 83 1.34 -8.44 16.83
CA GLU A 83 1.67 -7.70 18.06
C GLU A 83 1.77 -8.63 19.27
N ARG A 84 0.89 -9.61 19.41
CA ARG A 84 0.96 -10.65 20.45
C ARG A 84 2.17 -11.56 20.28
N TRP A 85 2.65 -11.74 19.05
CA TRP A 85 3.90 -12.46 18.76
C TRP A 85 5.11 -11.60 19.10
N LYS A 86 5.16 -10.35 18.63
CA LYS A 86 6.24 -9.38 18.92
C LYS A 86 6.36 -9.04 20.40
N GLY A 87 5.24 -8.97 21.14
CA GLY A 87 5.22 -8.75 22.59
C GLY A 87 5.73 -9.95 23.40
N ARG A 88 5.71 -11.17 22.83
CA ARG A 88 6.31 -12.34 23.47
C ARG A 88 7.82 -12.43 23.25
N ASP A 89 8.32 -11.99 22.11
CA ASP A 89 9.76 -12.02 21.80
C ASP A 89 10.57 -10.92 22.52
N GLN A 90 9.96 -9.77 22.88
CA GLN A 90 10.63 -8.71 23.64
C GLN A 90 10.87 -9.05 25.14
N GLY A 91 10.24 -10.09 25.68
CA GLY A 91 10.46 -10.54 27.06
C GLY A 91 11.69 -11.43 27.27
N GLY A 92 12.44 -11.77 26.20
CA GLY A 92 13.50 -12.78 26.23
C GLY A 92 14.94 -12.27 26.38
N ILE A 93 15.19 -10.96 26.37
CA ILE A 93 16.56 -10.39 26.30
C ILE A 93 16.90 -9.47 27.49
N SER A 94 16.41 -9.75 28.71
CA SER A 94 16.84 -9.03 29.92
C SER A 94 17.35 -9.92 31.07
N GLY A 95 17.74 -11.17 30.79
CA GLY A 95 17.98 -12.18 31.83
C GLY A 95 19.35 -12.88 31.85
N ARG A 96 20.39 -12.36 31.18
CA ARG A 96 21.76 -12.92 31.29
C ARG A 96 22.81 -11.83 31.49
N THR A 97 22.74 -11.14 32.61
CA THR A 97 23.94 -10.48 33.15
C THR A 97 24.82 -11.58 33.74
N ALA A 98 26.00 -11.74 33.17
CA ALA A 98 27.00 -12.72 33.59
C ALA A 98 27.40 -12.50 35.06
N PRO A 99 27.53 -13.54 35.90
CA PRO A 99 28.37 -13.45 37.08
C PRO A 99 29.85 -13.49 36.67
N ALA A 100 30.59 -12.47 37.10
CA ALA A 100 32.05 -12.36 36.99
C ALA A 100 32.74 -13.14 38.15
N PRO A 101 34.08 -13.20 38.21
CA PRO A 101 34.87 -14.42 38.29
C PRO A 101 35.26 -14.87 39.70
N ASP A 102 35.65 -16.14 39.84
CA ASP A 102 36.70 -16.67 40.73
C ASP A 102 37.47 -17.77 39.98
#